data_AF-A0AAD7W3Q6-F1
#
_entry.id   AF-A0AAD7W3Q6-F1
#
_cell.length_a   1.000
_cell.length_b   1.000
_cell.length_c   1.000
_cell.angle_alpha   90.00
_cell.angle_beta   90.00
_cell.angle_gamma   90.00
#
_symmetry.space_group_name_H-M   'P 1'
#
loop_
_entity.id
_entity.type
_entity.pdbx_description
1 polymer ?
#
loop_
_entity_poly.entity_id
_entity_poly.type
_entity_poly.pdbx_seq_one_letter_code
_entity_poly.pdbx_strand_id
1 'polypeptide(L)'
;MKDVVDPQLQDQQAGFRKGRSCTDQIATLRIILEQSLEWNSPLVVNFIDYEKAFDSLDRATLWKLLRHYGVPEKYTNIIKDSFGSDLRN
;
A
#
# COMPACT_ATOMS: atom_id res chain seq x y z
N MET A 1 -9.23 12.15 4.81
CA MET A 1 -8.78 11.01 3.97
C MET A 1 -8.24 9.90 4.85
N LYS A 2 -7.27 10.19 5.75
CA LYS A 2 -6.77 9.24 6.74
C LYS A 2 -7.90 8.53 7.51
N ASP A 3 -8.83 9.28 8.09
CA ASP A 3 -9.91 8.71 8.93
C ASP A 3 -10.89 7.81 8.17
N VAL A 4 -10.88 7.90 6.83
CA VAL A 4 -11.72 7.09 5.95
C VAL A 4 -10.95 5.88 5.45
N VAL A 5 -9.71 6.07 5.01
CA VAL A 5 -8.90 5.02 4.35
C VAL A 5 -8.20 4.13 5.38
N ASP A 6 -7.58 4.70 6.43
CA ASP A 6 -6.77 3.93 7.40
C ASP A 6 -7.53 2.77 8.07
N PRO A 7 -8.82 2.91 8.46
CA PRO A 7 -9.59 1.81 9.03
C PRO A 7 -9.85 0.65 8.06
N GLN A 8 -9.73 0.89 6.74
CA GLN A 8 -9.94 -0.11 5.70
C GLN A 8 -8.63 -0.80 5.27
N LEU A 9 -7.47 -0.27 5.68
CA LEU A 9 -6.17 -0.85 5.37
C LEU A 9 -5.85 -2.00 6.31
N GLN A 10 -5.22 -3.05 5.76
CA GLN A 10 -4.73 -4.16 6.56
C GLN A 10 -3.71 -3.71 7.61
N ASP A 11 -3.70 -4.40 8.75
CA ASP A 11 -2.77 -4.09 9.83
C ASP A 11 -1.31 -4.39 9.48
N GLN A 12 -1.07 -5.21 8.47
CA GLN A 12 0.25 -5.50 7.95
C GLN A 12 0.80 -4.34 7.11
N GLN A 13 -0.03 -3.43 6.60
CA GLN A 13 0.46 -2.27 5.85
C GLN A 13 1.10 -1.27 6.82
N ALA A 14 2.40 -1.06 6.69
CA ALA A 14 3.15 -0.04 7.44
C ALA A 14 3.43 1.22 6.60
N GLY A 15 3.66 1.04 5.29
CA GLY A 15 3.97 2.14 4.38
C GLY A 15 2.87 3.20 4.33
N PHE A 16 3.28 4.47 4.32
CA PHE A 16 2.41 5.65 4.26
C PHE A 16 1.38 5.77 5.41
N ARG A 17 1.55 5.03 6.53
CA ARG A 17 0.69 5.14 7.72
C ARG A 17 1.40 5.84 8.86
N LYS A 18 0.74 6.84 9.45
CA LYS A 18 1.30 7.60 10.58
C LYS A 18 1.53 6.68 11.77
N GLY A 19 2.75 6.72 12.32
CA GLY A 19 3.13 5.94 13.51
C GLY A 19 3.45 4.47 13.24
N ARG A 20 3.59 4.07 11.97
CA ARG A 20 4.05 2.73 11.58
C ARG A 20 5.35 2.82 10.79
N SER A 21 6.22 1.83 10.94
CA SER A 21 7.48 1.71 10.22
C SER A 21 7.72 0.27 9.78
N CYS A 22 8.76 0.06 8.96
CA CYS A 22 9.19 -1.28 8.56
C CYS A 22 9.87 -2.05 9.72
N THR A 23 10.15 -1.40 10.86
CA THR A 23 10.88 -2.02 11.99
C THR A 23 10.17 -3.26 12.50
N ASP A 24 8.85 -3.17 12.72
CA ASP A 24 8.06 -4.31 13.22
C ASP A 24 7.98 -5.45 12.20
N GLN A 25 7.89 -5.12 10.92
CA GLN A 25 7.88 -6.11 9.83
C GLN A 25 9.22 -6.84 9.71
N ILE A 26 10.34 -6.12 9.82
CA ILE A 26 11.69 -6.70 9.83
C ILE A 26 11.89 -7.59 11.06
N ALA A 27 11.45 -7.13 12.24
CA ALA A 27 11.52 -7.93 13.46
C ALA A 27 10.69 -9.21 13.34
N THR A 28 9.47 -9.12 12.80
CA THR A 28 8.60 -10.27 12.55
C THR A 28 9.23 -11.26 11.59
N LEU A 29 9.82 -10.79 10.48
CA LEU A 29 10.51 -11.65 9.52
C LEU A 29 11.71 -12.35 10.15
N ARG A 30 12.49 -11.65 10.99
CA ARG A 30 13.62 -12.24 11.74
C ARG A 30 13.16 -13.36 12.67
N ILE A 31 12.09 -13.15 13.42
CA ILE A 31 11.52 -14.17 14.32
C ILE A 31 11.10 -15.42 13.53
N ILE A 32 10.43 -15.24 12.38
CA ILE A 32 10.01 -16.36 11.52
C ILE A 32 11.22 -17.15 11.00
N LEU A 33 12.28 -16.44 10.57
CA LEU A 33 13.53 -17.05 10.10
C LEU A 33 14.20 -17.84 11.24
N GLU A 34 14.32 -17.26 12.42
CA GLU A 34 14.94 -17.89 13.60
C GLU A 34 14.17 -19.15 14.02
N GLN A 35 12.84 -19.12 14.05
CA GLN A 35 12.01 -20.28 14.38
C GLN A 35 12.12 -21.41 13.34
N SER A 36 12.17 -21.07 12.06
CA SER A 36 12.37 -22.06 10.99
C SER A 36 13.72 -22.77 11.14
N LEU A 37 14.78 -22.02 11.49
CA LEU A 37 16.10 -22.58 11.78
C LEU A 37 16.08 -23.46 13.02
N GLU A 38 15.43 -23.02 14.11
CA GLU A 38 15.33 -23.77 15.37
C GLU A 38 14.63 -25.13 15.20
N TRP A 39 13.54 -25.18 14.43
CA TRP A 39 12.78 -26.40 14.19
C TRP A 39 13.21 -27.19 12.96
N ASN A 40 14.28 -26.78 12.28
CA ASN A 40 14.75 -27.38 11.03
C ASN A 40 13.62 -27.54 9.99
N SER A 41 12.73 -26.54 9.94
CA SER A 41 11.55 -26.53 9.08
C SER A 41 11.83 -25.74 7.81
N PRO A 42 11.52 -26.25 6.61
CA PRO A 42 11.76 -25.53 5.37
C PRO A 42 10.93 -24.24 5.30
N LEU A 43 11.59 -23.12 4.98
CA LEU A 43 10.96 -21.81 4.82
C LEU A 43 11.36 -21.20 3.47
N VAL A 44 10.37 -20.64 2.77
CA VAL A 44 10.55 -19.87 1.55
C VAL A 44 10.04 -18.45 1.78
N VAL A 45 10.88 -17.45 1.48
CA VAL A 45 10.52 -16.03 1.60
C VAL A 45 10.59 -15.40 0.22
N ASN A 46 9.47 -14.84 -0.24
CA ASN A 46 9.36 -14.16 -1.52
C ASN A 46 9.29 -12.64 -1.33
N PHE A 47 10.22 -11.92 -1.95
CA PHE A 47 10.20 -10.46 -1.99
C PHE A 47 9.66 -10.02 -3.36
N ILE A 48 8.56 -9.27 -3.35
CA ILE A 48 7.91 -8.75 -4.55
C ILE A 48 8.06 -7.24 -4.54
N ASP A 49 8.59 -6.69 -5.64
CA ASP A 49 8.68 -5.24 -5.86
C ASP A 49 8.08 -4.89 -7.22
N TYR A 50 7.44 -3.72 -7.29
CA TYR A 50 6.79 -3.24 -8.50
C TYR A 50 7.67 -2.20 -9.18
N GLU A 51 8.10 -2.48 -10.41
CA GLU A 51 8.80 -1.48 -11.23
C GLU A 51 7.88 -0.28 -11.49
N LYS A 52 8.35 0.93 -11.16
CA LYS A 52 7.64 2.20 -11.37
C LYS A 52 6.19 2.17 -10.87
N ALA A 53 6.00 1.71 -9.63
CA ALA A 53 4.70 1.43 -9.02
C ALA A 53 3.65 2.56 -9.13
N PHE A 54 4.06 3.83 -9.21
CA PHE A 54 3.12 4.96 -9.34
C PHE A 54 2.85 5.38 -10.80
N ASP A 55 3.78 5.09 -11.71
CA ASP A 55 3.65 5.40 -13.14
C ASP A 55 2.82 4.32 -13.86
N SER A 56 2.85 3.08 -13.36
CA SER A 56 2.15 1.93 -13.94
C SER A 56 0.68 1.79 -13.52
N LEU A 57 0.17 2.67 -12.65
CA LEU A 57 -1.21 2.60 -12.17
C LEU A 57 -2.22 3.04 -13.24
N ASP A 58 -3.21 2.20 -13.51
CA ASP A 58 -4.39 2.62 -14.26
C ASP A 58 -5.18 3.68 -13.47
N ARG A 59 -5.20 4.91 -13.98
CA ARG A 59 -5.85 6.05 -13.35
C ARG A 59 -7.36 5.84 -13.22
N ALA A 60 -8.01 5.19 -14.19
CA ALA A 60 -9.45 4.93 -14.12
C ALA A 60 -9.80 4.02 -12.94
N THR A 61 -8.99 2.98 -12.72
CA THR A 61 -9.09 2.10 -11.56
C THR A 61 -8.78 2.84 -10.26
N LEU A 62 -7.75 3.70 -10.23
CA LEU A 62 -7.43 4.51 -9.05
C LEU A 62 -8.62 5.37 -8.58
N TRP A 63 -9.35 6.02 -9.51
CA TRP A 63 -10.54 6.81 -9.16
C TRP A 63 -11.67 5.95 -8.60
N LYS A 64 -11.87 4.74 -9.13
CA LYS A 64 -12.84 3.78 -8.62
C LYS A 64 -12.46 3.32 -7.21
N LEU A 65 -11.19 3.05 -6.97
CA LEU A 65 -10.69 2.64 -5.66
C LEU A 65 -10.88 3.75 -4.63
N LEU A 66 -10.53 5.00 -4.91
CA LEU A 66 -10.74 6.11 -3.95
C LEU A 66 -12.20 6.22 -3.51
N ARG A 67 -13.15 6.10 -4.44
CA ARG A 67 -14.59 6.08 -4.11
C ARG A 67 -15.00 4.84 -3.33
N HIS A 68 -14.47 3.67 -3.69
CA HIS A 68 -14.71 2.43 -2.97
C HIS A 68 -14.25 2.52 -1.50
N TYR A 69 -13.09 3.13 -1.28
CA TYR A 69 -12.56 3.44 0.05
C TYR A 69 -13.25 4.63 0.72
N GLY A 70 -14.40 5.10 0.23
CA GLY A 70 -15.22 6.13 0.86
C GLY A 70 -14.66 7.56 0.75
N VAL A 71 -13.62 7.79 -0.05
CA VAL A 71 -13.07 9.13 -0.26
C VAL A 71 -14.11 9.97 -1.00
N PRO A 72 -14.56 11.11 -0.45
CA PRO A 72 -15.60 11.92 -1.08
C PRO A 72 -15.22 12.38 -2.49
N GLU A 73 -16.22 12.49 -3.36
CA GLU A 73 -16.03 12.84 -4.76
C GLU A 73 -15.29 14.17 -4.95
N LYS A 74 -15.57 15.17 -4.10
CA LYS A 74 -14.85 16.45 -4.07
C LYS A 74 -13.32 16.25 -4.00
N TYR A 75 -12.83 15.37 -3.13
CA TYR A 75 -11.40 15.10 -3.00
C TYR A 75 -10.87 14.27 -4.16
N THR A 76 -11.66 13.32 -4.65
CA THR A 76 -11.30 12.52 -5.83
C THR A 76 -11.10 13.41 -7.06
N ASN A 77 -11.96 14.41 -7.25
CA ASN A 77 -11.87 15.37 -8.36
C ASN A 77 -10.63 16.27 -8.22
N ILE A 78 -10.36 16.81 -7.02
CA ILE A 78 -9.13 17.59 -6.76
C ILE A 78 -7.88 16.76 -7.06
N ILE A 79 -7.84 15.50 -6.62
CA ILE A 79 -6.71 14.61 -6.88
C ILE A 79 -6.59 14.38 -8.40
N LYS A 80 -7.69 14.07 -9.07
CA LYS A 80 -7.72 13.84 -10.52
C LYS A 80 -7.19 15.05 -11.28
N ASP A 81 -7.59 16.26 -10.89
CA ASP A 81 -7.11 17.50 -11.49
C ASP A 81 -5.61 17.75 -11.22
N SER A 82 -5.12 17.34 -10.05
CA SER A 82 -3.69 17.47 -9.68
C SER A 82 -2.75 16.59 -10.50
N PHE A 83 -3.26 15.51 -11.10
CA PHE A 83 -2.50 14.69 -12.04
C PHE A 83 -2.49 15.28 -13.47
N GLY A 84 -3.11 16.45 -13.70
CA GLY A 84 -3.28 17.09 -15.02
C GLY A 84 -4.36 16.36 -15.85
N SER A 85 -5.15 16.95 -16.76
CA SER A 85 -4.93 18.01 -17.76
C SER A 85 -3.73 17.85 -18.70
N ASP A 86 -2.82 16.90 -18.44
CA ASP A 86 -1.76 16.47 -19.37
C ASP A 86 -2.19 15.35 -20.32
N LEU A 87 -3.52 15.18 -20.47
CA LEU A 87 -4.14 14.47 -21.58
C LEU A 87 -5.27 15.33 -22.15
N ARG A 88 -4.91 16.50 -22.69
CA ARG A 88 -5.55 16.97 -23.92
C ARG A 88 -4.68 16.48 -25.07
N ASN A 89 -5.06 15.32 -25.61
CA ASN A 89 -4.51 14.65 -26.79
C ASN A 89 -3.10 14.06 -26.65
#